data_AF-A0A3P6R855-F1
#
_entry.id   AF-A0A3P6R855-F1
#
_cell.length_a   1.000
_cell.length_b   1.000
_cell.length_c   1.000
_cell.angle_alpha   90.00
_cell.angle_beta   90.00
_cell.angle_gamma   90.00
#
_symmetry.space_group_name_H-M   'P 1'
#
loop_
_entity.id
_entity.type
_entity.pdbx_description
1 polymer ?
#
loop_
_entity_poly.entity_id
_entity_poly.type
_entity_poly.pdbx_seq_one_letter_code
_entity_poly.pdbx_strand_id
1 'polypeptide(L)'
;MDWDELRWSRHKRRFLGYGDYTGFGNFNTFEGDQVRVAMDEGATPQPLSGNGRRQGNANFNLQQELMWIKQDSAQIRNAVMLLEKEKDNLRQAVRKLKLENARVKQKIKRMQETINGLTGQNTDADNIKVGAAEVDLDYDDIGRDFILVGGTQDPLSLRFEVTIRDERGTEHKSAERYYWYKMAEHFDDKETMAKILDAPTTIKAEEAMKEIKGFDEAKWNEVKMSVWEAGQRLKLEQTRWISNLLVYTGKTYIAVASQDKTFGTGWRKNRDEANKPIFWDGENQGGKALMRLRQQIKETHSWSGPYEEQEIEKRYNELKKYVWRRIDPTRRLGLLRGRGRGFGRRGAYGGRGYGAPSAFAPSMRH
;
A
#
# COMPACT_ATOMS: atom_id res chain seq x y z
N MET A 1 22.55 58.50 14.96
CA MET A 1 22.81 58.10 13.55
C MET A 1 22.19 56.72 13.41
N ASP A 2 20.88 56.61 13.46
CA ASP A 2 19.83 57.15 12.59
C ASP A 2 19.59 56.28 11.35
N TRP A 3 18.31 55.96 11.20
CA TRP A 3 17.67 55.15 10.17
C TRP A 3 17.47 55.99 8.90
N ASP A 4 16.99 55.33 7.84
CA ASP A 4 16.51 55.90 6.58
C ASP A 4 17.55 56.20 5.48
N GLU A 5 17.67 55.28 4.52
CA GLU A 5 17.44 55.55 3.09
C GLU A 5 17.69 54.29 2.26
N LEU A 6 16.64 53.73 1.64
CA LEU A 6 16.66 53.25 0.24
C LEU A 6 15.24 52.82 -0.15
N ARG A 7 14.53 53.81 -0.72
CA ARG A 7 13.17 53.70 -1.25
C ARG A 7 13.25 53.25 -2.73
N TRP A 8 12.50 52.19 -3.05
CA TRP A 8 11.80 51.88 -4.30
C TRP A 8 12.32 52.40 -5.66
N SER A 9 12.52 51.47 -6.60
CA SER A 9 12.19 51.70 -8.02
C SER A 9 11.57 50.45 -8.66
N ARG A 10 10.28 50.55 -8.99
CA ARG A 10 9.53 49.64 -9.87
C ARG A 10 10.03 49.81 -11.31
N HIS A 11 10.39 48.75 -12.00
CA HIS A 11 10.31 48.71 -13.46
C HIS A 11 9.69 47.40 -13.95
N LYS A 12 8.58 47.57 -14.69
CA LYS A 12 7.82 46.56 -15.43
C LYS A 12 8.72 45.79 -16.38
N ARG A 13 8.60 44.46 -16.44
CA ARG A 13 8.90 43.70 -17.67
C ARG A 13 7.67 42.90 -18.09
N ARG A 14 7.23 43.23 -19.30
CA ARG A 14 6.09 42.72 -20.05
C ARG A 14 6.32 41.27 -20.47
N PHE A 15 5.21 40.53 -20.49
CA PHE A 15 4.98 39.33 -21.28
C PHE A 15 5.38 39.53 -22.76
N LEU A 16 6.17 38.58 -23.27
CA LEU A 16 6.38 38.22 -24.68
C LEU A 16 6.30 36.68 -24.65
N GLY A 17 5.30 36.02 -25.22
CA GLY A 17 4.96 36.00 -26.64
C GLY A 17 5.30 34.59 -27.13
N TYR A 18 4.27 33.74 -27.25
CA TYR A 18 4.37 32.37 -27.76
C TYR A 18 5.07 32.35 -29.12
N GLY A 19 6.15 31.57 -29.22
CA GLY A 19 6.86 31.30 -30.48
C GLY A 19 6.33 30.02 -31.12
N ASP A 20 6.03 30.13 -32.40
CA ASP A 20 5.58 29.09 -33.32
C ASP A 20 6.48 27.84 -33.31
N TYR A 21 5.87 26.67 -33.11
CA TYR A 21 6.44 25.38 -33.47
C TYR A 21 5.80 24.90 -34.78
N THR A 22 6.19 25.50 -35.91
CA THR A 22 6.01 24.90 -37.23
C THR A 22 7.37 24.40 -37.72
N GLY A 23 7.62 23.11 -37.59
CA GLY A 23 8.87 22.54 -38.11
C GLY A 23 9.27 21.17 -37.58
N PHE A 24 8.40 20.16 -37.68
CA PHE A 24 8.86 18.78 -37.80
C PHE A 24 8.04 18.06 -38.87
N GLY A 25 8.76 17.56 -39.87
CA GLY A 25 8.23 17.05 -41.12
C GLY A 25 7.48 15.73 -41.02
N ASN A 26 6.66 15.53 -42.06
CA ASN A 26 6.02 14.31 -42.55
C ASN A 26 6.40 12.99 -41.85
N PHE A 27 5.49 12.50 -41.01
CA PHE A 27 5.30 11.08 -40.74
C PHE A 27 3.91 10.65 -41.28
N ASN A 28 3.77 10.68 -42.61
CA ASN A 28 2.68 10.01 -43.32
C ASN A 28 3.27 8.83 -44.11
N THR A 29 3.51 7.71 -43.42
CA THR A 29 3.55 6.38 -44.06
C THR A 29 3.41 5.30 -42.98
N PHE A 30 2.17 5.06 -42.56
CA PHE A 30 1.74 3.77 -42.01
C PHE A 30 0.24 3.63 -42.32
N GLU A 31 -0.08 3.49 -43.61
CA GLU A 31 -1.38 2.94 -44.02
C GLU A 31 -1.31 1.42 -43.83
N GLY A 32 -2.02 0.95 -42.81
CA GLY A 32 -2.40 -0.44 -42.62
C GLY A 32 -3.78 -0.44 -41.97
N ASP A 33 -4.77 -0.87 -42.74
CA ASP A 33 -6.22 -0.87 -42.49
C ASP A 33 -6.65 -0.70 -41.02
N GLN A 34 -7.09 0.52 -40.68
CA GLN A 34 -7.94 0.77 -39.52
C GLN A 34 -9.26 1.37 -39.99
N VAL A 35 -10.32 0.59 -39.81
CA VAL A 35 -11.71 1.05 -39.92
C VAL A 35 -11.88 2.21 -38.92
N ARG A 36 -12.00 3.44 -39.44
CA ARG A 36 -12.35 4.62 -38.64
C ARG A 36 -13.79 4.47 -38.17
N VAL A 37 -13.98 4.12 -36.90
CA VAL A 37 -15.25 4.40 -36.21
C VAL A 37 -15.16 5.85 -35.76
N ALA A 38 -15.93 6.73 -36.42
CA ALA A 38 -16.11 8.10 -35.97
C ALA A 38 -16.70 8.09 -34.56
N MET A 39 -15.96 8.62 -33.59
CA MET A 39 -16.53 8.97 -32.29
C MET A 39 -17.33 10.26 -32.49
N ASP A 40 -18.65 10.13 -32.43
CA ASP A 40 -19.59 11.23 -32.45
C ASP A 40 -19.42 12.04 -31.14
N GLU A 41 -18.79 13.21 -31.23
CA GLU A 41 -18.71 14.18 -30.14
C GLU A 41 -20.10 14.80 -29.93
N GLY A 42 -20.98 14.09 -29.20
CA GLY A 42 -22.36 14.54 -29.10
C GLY A 42 -23.27 13.74 -28.17
N ALA A 43 -22.78 13.22 -27.04
CA ALA A 43 -23.69 12.67 -26.02
C ALA A 43 -23.09 12.73 -24.60
N THR A 44 -23.09 13.91 -24.00
CA THR A 44 -23.30 14.01 -22.55
C THR A 44 -24.53 13.18 -22.18
N PRO A 45 -24.46 12.19 -21.27
CA PRO A 45 -25.65 11.47 -20.84
C PRO A 45 -26.57 12.42 -20.09
N GLN A 46 -27.65 12.85 -20.73
CA GLN A 46 -28.70 13.58 -20.03
C GLN A 46 -29.44 12.61 -19.11
N PRO A 47 -29.71 12.97 -17.83
CA PRO A 47 -30.63 12.19 -17.02
C PRO A 47 -32.04 12.36 -17.58
N LEU A 48 -32.60 11.30 -18.17
CA LEU A 48 -34.01 11.24 -18.55
C LEU A 48 -34.87 11.07 -17.29
N SER A 49 -34.90 12.08 -16.42
CA SER A 49 -35.98 12.27 -15.45
C SER A 49 -37.13 12.98 -16.15
N GLY A 50 -37.86 12.23 -16.97
CA GLY A 50 -39.11 12.66 -17.58
C GLY A 50 -40.25 12.55 -16.58
N ASN A 51 -40.61 13.67 -15.96
CA ASN A 51 -41.81 13.81 -15.15
C ASN A 51 -43.06 13.55 -16.02
N GLY A 52 -43.65 12.36 -15.91
CA GLY A 52 -44.86 11.98 -16.65
C GLY A 52 -45.66 10.93 -15.90
N ARG A 53 -46.60 11.36 -15.05
CA ARG A 53 -47.61 10.47 -14.44
C ARG A 53 -48.38 9.75 -15.55
N ARG A 54 -48.22 8.43 -15.68
CA ARG A 54 -49.18 7.54 -16.35
C ARG A 54 -49.55 6.40 -15.42
N GLN A 55 -50.84 6.34 -15.07
CA GLN A 55 -51.46 5.25 -14.33
C GLN A 55 -51.37 3.98 -15.19
N GLY A 56 -50.49 3.06 -14.81
CA GLY A 56 -50.31 1.75 -15.42
C GLY A 56 -49.35 0.90 -14.61
N ASN A 57 -49.75 -0.34 -14.27
CA ASN A 57 -49.08 -1.34 -13.43
C ASN A 57 -47.62 -1.02 -13.01
N ALA A 58 -47.44 -0.59 -11.77
CA ALA A 58 -46.12 -0.27 -11.17
C ALA A 58 -45.09 -1.41 -11.31
N ASN A 59 -45.53 -2.67 -11.33
CA ASN A 59 -44.66 -3.83 -11.53
C ASN A 59 -44.05 -3.91 -12.93
N PHE A 60 -44.77 -3.49 -13.97
CA PHE A 60 -44.26 -3.51 -15.35
C PHE A 60 -43.20 -2.41 -15.54
N ASN A 61 -43.41 -1.25 -14.93
CA ASN A 61 -42.47 -0.13 -14.99
C ASN A 61 -41.15 -0.45 -14.26
N LEU A 62 -41.23 -1.06 -13.06
CA LEU A 62 -40.04 -1.49 -12.32
C LEU A 62 -39.24 -2.60 -13.01
N GLN A 63 -39.91 -3.50 -13.73
CA GLN A 63 -39.23 -4.53 -14.53
C GLN A 63 -38.47 -3.94 -15.71
N GLN A 64 -39.01 -2.90 -16.36
CA GLN A 64 -38.33 -2.18 -17.43
C GLN A 64 -37.13 -1.38 -16.91
N GLU A 65 -37.29 -0.64 -15.80
CA GLU A 65 -36.19 0.06 -15.14
C GLU A 65 -35.06 -0.90 -14.73
N LEU A 66 -35.40 -2.08 -14.19
CA LEU A 66 -34.41 -3.10 -13.85
C LEU A 66 -33.65 -3.60 -15.08
N MET A 67 -34.32 -3.71 -16.24
CA MET A 67 -33.71 -4.15 -17.49
C MET A 67 -32.72 -3.11 -18.01
N TRP A 68 -33.08 -1.83 -17.95
CA TRP A 68 -32.19 -0.72 -18.30
C TRP A 68 -30.98 -0.63 -17.36
N ILE A 69 -31.19 -0.71 -16.04
CA ILE A 69 -30.10 -0.72 -15.06
C ILE A 69 -29.14 -1.90 -15.30
N LYS A 70 -29.66 -3.08 -15.67
CA LYS A 70 -28.81 -4.24 -16.02
C LYS A 70 -27.99 -4.00 -17.27
N GLN A 71 -28.55 -3.34 -18.28
CA GLN A 71 -27.87 -2.99 -19.52
C GLN A 71 -26.78 -1.95 -19.27
N ASP A 72 -27.09 -0.89 -18.53
CA ASP A 72 -26.11 0.14 -18.12
C ASP A 72 -25.00 -0.48 -17.28
N SER A 73 -25.34 -1.35 -16.32
CA SER A 73 -24.35 -2.10 -15.55
C SER A 73 -23.43 -2.95 -16.43
N ALA A 74 -23.95 -3.54 -17.51
CA ALA A 74 -23.14 -4.31 -18.45
C ALA A 74 -22.23 -3.40 -19.28
N GLN A 75 -22.72 -2.24 -19.73
CA GLN A 75 -21.91 -1.25 -20.45
C GLN A 75 -20.79 -0.69 -19.57
N ILE A 76 -21.09 -0.36 -18.31
CA ILE A 76 -20.09 0.08 -17.32
C ILE A 76 -19.02 -1.01 -17.12
N ARG A 77 -19.41 -2.28 -16.98
CA ARG A 77 -18.43 -3.39 -16.88
C ARG A 77 -17.51 -3.47 -18.09
N ASN A 78 -18.05 -3.33 -19.30
CA ASN A 78 -17.25 -3.38 -20.53
C ASN A 78 -16.30 -2.17 -20.63
N ALA A 79 -16.78 -0.97 -20.29
CA ALA A 79 -15.95 0.24 -20.25
C ALA A 79 -14.81 0.11 -19.24
N VAL A 80 -15.09 -0.45 -18.06
CA VAL A 80 -14.05 -0.75 -17.06
C VAL A 80 -13.01 -1.72 -17.63
N MET A 81 -13.42 -2.83 -18.26
CA MET A 81 -12.45 -3.76 -18.87
C MET A 81 -11.58 -3.11 -19.95
N LEU A 82 -12.15 -2.20 -20.76
CA LEU A 82 -11.38 -1.48 -21.77
C LEU A 82 -10.35 -0.54 -21.13
N LEU A 83 -10.77 0.23 -20.12
CA LEU A 83 -9.89 1.12 -19.37
C LEU A 83 -8.80 0.35 -18.62
N GLU A 84 -9.10 -0.86 -18.12
CA GLU A 84 -8.09 -1.75 -17.53
C GLU A 84 -7.04 -2.18 -18.56
N LYS A 85 -7.48 -2.54 -19.77
CA LYS A 85 -6.57 -2.90 -20.87
C LYS A 85 -5.70 -1.72 -21.30
N GLU A 86 -6.27 -0.53 -21.43
CA GLU A 86 -5.53 0.69 -21.75
C GLU A 86 -4.53 1.06 -20.65
N LYS A 87 -4.95 0.95 -19.38
CA LYS A 87 -4.06 1.13 -18.23
C LYS A 87 -2.89 0.17 -18.27
N ASP A 88 -3.11 -1.10 -18.58
CA ASP A 88 -2.05 -2.10 -18.70
C ASP A 88 -1.09 -1.78 -19.87
N ASN A 89 -1.63 -1.34 -21.01
CA ASN A 89 -0.82 -0.89 -22.14
C ASN A 89 0.04 0.34 -21.78
N LEU A 90 -0.55 1.33 -21.11
CA LEU A 90 0.17 2.51 -20.64
C LEU A 90 1.24 2.13 -19.62
N ARG A 91 0.96 1.22 -18.70
CA ARG A 91 1.95 0.68 -17.76
C ARG A 91 3.12 0.03 -18.48
N GLN A 92 2.86 -0.79 -19.50
CA GLN A 92 3.91 -1.41 -20.31
C GLN A 92 4.76 -0.37 -21.07
N ALA A 93 4.12 0.68 -21.61
CA ALA A 93 4.81 1.77 -22.27
C ALA A 93 5.72 2.53 -21.28
N VAL A 94 5.21 2.88 -20.08
CA VAL A 94 5.99 3.51 -19.02
C VAL A 94 7.19 2.63 -18.62
N ARG A 95 7.01 1.31 -18.49
CA ARG A 95 8.10 0.37 -18.20
C ARG A 95 9.20 0.42 -19.26
N LYS A 96 8.82 0.39 -20.55
CA LYS A 96 9.78 0.48 -21.65
C LYS A 96 10.57 1.79 -21.60
N LEU A 97 9.88 2.91 -21.35
CA LEU A 97 10.51 4.22 -21.22
C LEU A 97 11.44 4.32 -20.00
N LYS A 98 11.07 3.75 -18.85
CA LYS A 98 11.96 3.68 -17.68
C LYS A 98 13.25 2.91 -17.99
N LEU A 99 13.16 1.77 -18.67
CA LEU A 99 14.32 0.97 -19.08
C LEU A 99 15.22 1.71 -20.09
N GLU A 100 14.61 2.38 -21.08
CA GLU A 100 15.36 3.20 -22.02
C GLU A 100 16.05 4.39 -21.32
N ASN A 101 15.35 5.07 -20.41
CA ASN A 101 15.93 6.17 -19.62
C ASN A 101 17.10 5.68 -18.75
N ALA A 102 17.00 4.50 -18.12
CA ALA A 102 18.09 3.89 -17.38
C ALA A 102 19.33 3.61 -18.28
N ARG A 103 19.11 3.08 -19.49
CA ARG A 103 20.20 2.88 -20.48
C ARG A 103 20.84 4.19 -20.89
N VAL A 104 20.04 5.23 -21.12
CA VAL A 104 20.54 6.57 -21.45
C VAL A 104 21.38 7.13 -20.30
N LYS A 105 20.91 7.03 -19.05
CA LYS A 105 21.70 7.44 -17.87
C LYS A 105 23.04 6.70 -17.77
N GLN A 106 23.07 5.40 -18.04
CA GLN A 106 24.32 4.64 -18.09
C GLN A 106 25.26 5.12 -19.20
N LYS A 107 24.71 5.45 -20.38
CA LYS A 107 25.50 6.00 -21.49
C LYS A 107 26.06 7.38 -21.14
N ILE A 108 25.24 8.25 -20.53
CA ILE A 108 25.68 9.56 -20.02
C ILE A 108 26.82 9.39 -19.03
N LYS A 109 26.69 8.45 -18.07
CA LYS A 109 27.74 8.18 -17.08
C LYS A 109 29.07 7.76 -17.75
N ARG A 110 29.03 6.79 -18.68
CA ARG A 110 30.23 6.35 -19.42
C ARG A 110 30.88 7.49 -20.22
N MET A 111 30.06 8.32 -20.85
CA MET A 111 30.55 9.48 -21.58
C MET A 111 31.17 10.50 -20.63
N GLN A 112 30.57 10.75 -19.48
CA GLN A 112 31.11 11.64 -18.46
C GLN A 112 32.45 11.13 -17.91
N GLU A 113 32.58 9.83 -17.65
CA GLU A 113 33.84 9.20 -17.24
C GLU A 113 34.93 9.35 -18.32
N THR A 114 34.55 9.17 -19.60
CA THR A 114 35.47 9.37 -20.73
C THR A 114 35.91 10.83 -20.85
N ILE A 115 34.97 11.77 -20.70
CA ILE A 115 35.25 13.21 -20.72
C ILE A 115 36.18 13.57 -19.57
N ASN A 116 35.89 13.15 -18.34
CA ASN A 116 36.71 13.43 -17.17
C ASN A 116 38.14 12.86 -17.30
N GLY A 117 38.28 11.67 -17.90
CA GLY A 117 39.59 11.09 -18.21
C GLY A 117 40.38 11.87 -19.27
N LEU A 118 39.71 12.56 -20.19
CA LEU A 118 40.33 13.41 -21.22
C LEU A 118 40.59 14.85 -20.74
N THR A 119 39.76 15.39 -19.83
CA THR A 119 39.85 16.77 -19.35
C THR A 119 40.68 16.93 -18.07
N GLY A 120 41.12 15.83 -17.45
CA GLY A 120 41.96 15.85 -16.25
C GLY A 120 41.27 16.43 -15.01
N GLN A 121 39.95 16.63 -15.05
CA GLN A 121 39.17 17.07 -13.90
C GLN A 121 38.65 15.87 -13.14
N ASN A 122 39.27 15.61 -11.98
CA ASN A 122 38.77 14.67 -11.00
C ASN A 122 37.68 15.39 -10.18
N THR A 123 36.41 15.16 -10.53
CA THR A 123 35.28 15.59 -9.71
C THR A 123 34.60 14.37 -9.13
N ASP A 124 34.52 14.35 -7.80
CA ASP A 124 33.84 13.34 -6.99
C ASP A 124 32.50 12.96 -7.60
N ALA A 125 32.44 11.74 -8.11
CA ALA A 125 31.24 11.18 -8.70
C ALA A 125 30.24 10.91 -7.58
N ASP A 126 29.26 11.80 -7.45
CA ASP A 126 28.08 11.59 -6.63
C ASP A 126 27.50 10.18 -6.89
N ASN A 127 27.29 9.51 -5.77
CA ASN A 127 26.84 8.14 -5.58
C ASN A 127 25.53 7.82 -6.33
N ILE A 128 25.57 7.61 -7.63
CA ILE A 128 24.50 6.92 -8.35
C ILE A 128 24.86 5.44 -8.38
N LYS A 129 24.44 4.74 -7.32
CA LYS A 129 24.53 3.27 -7.18
C LYS A 129 23.93 2.61 -8.42
N VAL A 130 24.80 2.01 -9.22
CA VAL A 130 24.46 1.20 -10.39
C VAL A 130 24.23 -0.23 -9.93
N GLY A 131 23.00 -0.67 -10.11
CA GLY A 131 22.56 -2.03 -9.91
C GLY A 131 21.06 -1.95 -9.74
N ALA A 132 20.30 -2.30 -10.79
CA ALA A 132 18.90 -2.65 -10.63
C ALA A 132 18.84 -3.93 -9.79
N ALA A 133 19.16 -3.80 -8.50
CA ALA A 133 18.79 -4.74 -7.49
C ALA A 133 17.26 -4.87 -7.53
N GLU A 134 16.70 -5.94 -6.97
CA GLU A 134 15.23 -6.13 -6.84
C GLU A 134 14.46 -4.88 -6.34
N VAL A 135 15.18 -3.92 -5.76
CA VAL A 135 14.80 -2.59 -5.28
C VAL A 135 14.11 -1.69 -6.32
N ASP A 136 14.43 -1.82 -7.62
CA ASP A 136 13.82 -0.98 -8.69
C ASP A 136 12.69 -1.67 -9.46
N LEU A 137 12.35 -2.91 -9.09
CA LEU A 137 11.31 -3.69 -9.76
C LEU A 137 9.94 -3.30 -9.20
N ASP A 138 9.05 -2.84 -10.08
CA ASP A 138 7.65 -2.57 -9.70
C ASP A 138 6.89 -3.92 -9.59
N TYR A 139 5.74 -3.95 -8.91
CA TYR A 139 4.95 -5.18 -8.70
C TYR A 139 4.75 -6.02 -9.98
N ASP A 140 4.56 -5.35 -11.12
CA ASP A 140 4.34 -5.97 -12.42
C ASP A 140 5.59 -6.67 -12.98
N ASP A 141 6.79 -6.38 -12.45
CA ASP A 141 8.07 -6.98 -12.82
C ASP A 141 8.36 -8.29 -12.06
N ILE A 142 7.73 -8.52 -10.91
CA ILE A 142 8.02 -9.64 -10.00
C ILE A 142 6.80 -10.58 -9.93
N GLY A 143 6.54 -11.31 -11.02
CA GLY A 143 5.69 -12.51 -11.02
C GLY A 143 4.23 -12.34 -10.54
N ARG A 144 3.78 -11.10 -10.30
CA ARG A 144 2.45 -10.74 -9.75
C ARG A 144 2.11 -11.37 -8.39
N ASP A 145 3.08 -11.88 -7.64
CA ASP A 145 2.87 -12.34 -6.26
C ASP A 145 3.46 -11.34 -5.26
N PHE A 146 2.70 -11.02 -4.22
CA PHE A 146 3.08 -10.06 -3.20
C PHE A 146 2.61 -10.47 -1.81
N ILE A 147 3.31 -9.94 -0.79
CA ILE A 147 2.87 -9.95 0.60
C ILE A 147 2.42 -8.55 1.01
N LEU A 148 1.28 -8.46 1.69
CA LEU A 148 0.76 -7.19 2.20
C LEU A 148 1.10 -7.02 3.69
N VAL A 149 2.16 -6.26 3.92
CA VAL A 149 2.71 -5.96 5.24
C VAL A 149 1.88 -4.88 5.94
N GLY A 150 1.53 -5.11 7.21
CA GLY A 150 0.91 -4.10 8.07
C GLY A 150 0.13 -4.66 9.25
N GLY A 151 -0.31 -3.78 10.15
CA GLY A 151 -1.00 -4.16 11.39
C GLY A 151 -0.04 -4.62 12.49
N THR A 152 -0.58 -4.92 13.67
CA THR A 152 0.19 -5.26 14.89
C THR A 152 0.65 -6.72 14.95
N GLN A 153 -0.04 -7.61 14.24
CA GLN A 153 0.27 -9.05 14.19
C GLN A 153 1.34 -9.41 13.15
N ASP A 154 1.86 -8.42 12.43
CA ASP A 154 2.74 -8.63 11.28
C ASP A 154 4.18 -8.25 11.63
N PRO A 155 5.11 -9.22 11.77
CA PRO A 155 6.47 -8.95 12.21
C PRO A 155 7.25 -7.95 11.33
N LEU A 156 6.90 -7.84 10.04
CA LEU A 156 7.55 -6.91 9.12
C LEU A 156 6.98 -5.49 9.21
N SER A 157 5.82 -5.31 9.85
CA SER A 157 5.19 -4.02 10.10
C SER A 157 5.96 -3.20 11.15
N LEU A 158 5.95 -1.87 11.03
CA LEU A 158 6.47 -0.98 12.09
C LEU A 158 5.75 -1.18 13.43
N ARG A 159 4.47 -1.55 13.37
CA ARG A 159 3.58 -1.67 14.54
C ARG A 159 3.80 -2.91 15.37
N PHE A 160 4.58 -3.87 14.85
CA PHE A 160 4.86 -5.08 15.59
C PHE A 160 5.63 -4.72 16.86
N GLU A 161 5.10 -5.13 18.00
CA GLU A 161 5.68 -4.81 19.29
C GLU A 161 6.89 -5.71 19.54
N VAL A 162 8.05 -5.07 19.54
CA VAL A 162 9.35 -5.67 19.86
C VAL A 162 10.23 -4.55 20.37
N THR A 163 10.88 -4.77 21.51
CA THR A 163 11.79 -3.79 22.08
C THR A 163 13.01 -3.64 21.18
N ILE A 164 13.27 -2.42 20.74
CA ILE A 164 14.46 -2.03 19.98
C ILE A 164 15.19 -0.92 20.72
N ARG A 165 16.51 -0.88 20.61
CA ARG A 165 17.35 0.19 21.17
C ARG A 165 17.91 1.06 20.05
N ASP A 166 17.90 2.38 20.24
CA ASP A 166 18.57 3.29 19.30
C ASP A 166 20.09 3.38 19.58
N GLU A 167 20.81 4.10 18.73
CA GLU A 167 22.26 4.33 18.86
C GLU A 167 22.66 5.05 20.16
N ARG A 168 21.71 5.76 20.80
CA ARG A 168 21.91 6.44 22.08
C ARG A 168 21.55 5.54 23.28
N GLY A 169 21.14 4.29 23.03
CA GLY A 169 20.73 3.34 24.06
C GLY A 169 19.29 3.51 24.55
N THR A 170 18.49 4.37 23.92
CA THR A 170 17.08 4.59 24.26
C THR A 170 16.25 3.39 23.81
N GLU A 171 15.44 2.82 24.71
CA GLU A 171 14.56 1.70 24.39
C GLU A 171 13.22 2.18 23.84
N HIS A 172 12.77 1.57 22.75
CA HIS A 172 11.46 1.77 22.14
C HIS A 172 10.73 0.44 22.03
N LYS A 173 9.45 0.39 22.40
CA LYS A 173 8.64 -0.86 22.38
C LYS A 173 8.27 -1.35 20.98
N SER A 174 8.51 -0.54 19.94
CA SER A 174 8.32 -0.90 18.53
C SER A 174 9.05 0.09 17.63
N ALA A 175 9.23 -0.29 16.36
CA ALA A 175 9.77 0.62 15.35
C ALA A 175 8.83 1.82 15.06
N GLU A 176 7.51 1.66 15.22
CA GLU A 176 6.55 2.77 15.11
C GLU A 176 6.74 3.82 16.22
N ARG A 177 7.01 3.38 17.45
CA ARG A 177 7.28 4.31 18.56
C ARG A 177 8.62 5.02 18.40
N TYR A 178 9.64 4.33 17.90
CA TYR A 178 10.89 4.97 17.49
C TYR A 178 10.62 6.05 16.43
N TYR A 179 9.82 5.74 15.41
CA TYR A 179 9.45 6.68 14.36
C TYR A 179 8.78 7.94 14.92
N TRP A 180 7.83 7.82 15.86
CA TRP A 180 7.20 8.98 16.51
C TRP A 180 8.13 9.72 17.45
N TYR A 181 8.99 9.02 18.18
CA TYR A 181 10.01 9.64 19.02
C TYR A 181 10.96 10.50 18.19
N LYS A 182 11.43 9.99 17.05
CA LYS A 182 12.29 10.75 16.11
C LYS A 182 11.56 11.89 15.42
N MET A 183 10.24 11.77 15.21
CA MET A 183 9.42 12.88 14.75
C MET A 183 9.36 14.01 15.78
N ALA A 184 9.11 13.69 17.05
CA ALA A 184 9.14 14.69 18.13
C ALA A 184 10.55 15.30 18.31
N GLU A 185 11.60 14.49 18.20
CA GLU A 185 13.00 14.94 18.22
C GLU A 185 13.30 15.93 17.07
N HIS A 186 12.78 15.69 15.86
CA HIS A 186 12.98 16.57 14.71
C HIS A 186 12.39 17.98 14.92
N PHE A 187 11.31 18.09 15.70
CA PHE A 187 10.67 19.37 16.04
C PHE A 187 11.08 19.92 17.42
N ASP A 188 12.13 19.34 18.05
CA ASP A 188 12.63 19.70 19.38
C ASP A 188 11.56 19.65 20.51
N ASP A 189 10.55 18.79 20.36
CA ASP A 189 9.48 18.63 21.35
C ASP A 189 9.82 17.53 22.38
N LYS A 190 10.65 17.91 23.36
CA LYS A 190 11.11 17.02 24.44
C LYS A 190 9.98 16.53 25.34
N GLU A 191 8.91 17.30 25.50
CA GLU A 191 7.76 16.91 26.31
C GLU A 191 7.06 15.71 25.67
N THR A 192 6.79 15.81 24.36
CA THR A 192 6.15 14.74 23.61
C THR A 192 7.05 13.52 23.47
N MET A 193 8.37 13.71 23.33
CA MET A 193 9.34 12.61 23.36
C MET A 193 9.22 11.77 24.65
N ALA A 194 9.16 12.42 25.81
CA ALA A 194 9.00 11.73 27.10
C ALA A 194 7.65 11.00 27.19
N LYS A 195 6.55 11.64 26.76
CA LYS A 195 5.22 11.02 26.71
C LYS A 195 5.19 9.76 25.84
N ILE A 196 5.84 9.78 24.67
CA ILE A 196 5.90 8.63 23.75
C ILE A 196 6.67 7.45 24.36
N LEU A 197 7.78 7.73 25.06
CA LEU A 197 8.57 6.70 25.74
C LEU A 197 7.83 6.06 26.91
N ASP A 198 7.19 6.87 27.75
CA ASP A 198 6.48 6.41 28.95
C ASP A 198 5.13 5.74 28.63
N ALA A 199 4.58 5.98 27.43
CA ALA A 199 3.28 5.44 27.04
C ALA A 199 3.18 3.90 27.25
N PRO A 200 2.17 3.41 27.99
CA PRO A 200 2.03 1.98 28.24
C PRO A 200 1.65 1.23 26.96
N THR A 201 0.77 1.82 26.13
CA THR A 201 0.23 1.19 24.92
C THR A 201 0.55 1.99 23.67
N THR A 202 0.54 1.33 22.51
CA THR A 202 0.85 1.96 21.23
C THR A 202 -0.22 3.00 20.87
N ILE A 203 -1.46 2.81 21.32
CA ILE A 203 -2.56 3.80 21.18
C ILE A 203 -2.22 5.10 21.93
N LYS A 204 -1.78 5.02 23.19
CA LYS A 204 -1.41 6.22 23.96
C LYS A 204 -0.19 6.93 23.38
N ALA A 205 0.76 6.18 22.82
CA ALA A 205 1.90 6.77 22.11
C ALA A 205 1.44 7.48 20.81
N GLU A 206 0.43 6.96 20.11
CA GLU A 206 -0.16 7.59 18.94
C GLU A 206 -0.91 8.88 19.30
N GLU A 207 -1.61 8.89 20.45
CA GLU A 207 -2.25 10.10 20.98
C GLU A 207 -1.22 11.17 21.32
N ALA A 208 -0.16 10.82 22.03
CA ALA A 208 0.93 11.74 22.34
C ALA A 208 1.60 12.30 21.06
N MET A 209 1.80 11.46 20.05
CA MET A 209 2.35 11.88 18.76
C MET A 209 1.51 12.97 18.08
N LYS A 210 0.19 12.98 18.26
CA LYS A 210 -0.69 14.02 17.69
C LYS A 210 -0.55 15.38 18.39
N GLU A 211 0.09 15.41 19.55
CA GLU A 211 0.34 16.63 20.35
C GLU A 211 1.70 17.29 20.04
N ILE A 212 2.48 16.77 19.07
CA ILE A 212 3.80 17.32 18.74
C ILE A 212 3.68 18.80 18.36
N LYS A 213 4.37 19.64 19.12
CA LYS A 213 4.41 21.09 18.91
C LYS A 213 5.26 21.42 17.70
N GLY A 214 4.80 22.40 16.91
CA GLY A 214 5.55 22.89 15.75
C GLY A 214 5.63 21.92 14.57
N PHE A 215 4.76 20.90 14.53
CA PHE A 215 4.72 19.92 13.44
C PHE A 215 4.47 20.61 12.09
N ASP A 216 5.36 20.32 11.14
CA ASP A 216 5.29 20.77 9.75
C ASP A 216 5.40 19.54 8.84
N GLU A 217 4.31 19.24 8.13
CA GLU A 217 4.23 18.07 7.25
C GLU A 217 5.26 18.13 6.11
N ALA A 218 5.55 19.31 5.56
CA ALA A 218 6.50 19.45 4.46
C ALA A 218 7.92 19.11 4.93
N LYS A 219 8.34 19.67 6.07
CA LYS A 219 9.65 19.36 6.67
C LYS A 219 9.76 17.89 7.07
N TRP A 220 8.69 17.34 7.65
CA TRP A 220 8.70 15.93 8.02
C TRP A 220 8.78 15.01 6.79
N ASN A 221 8.11 15.35 5.69
CA ASN A 221 8.15 14.57 4.46
C ASN A 221 9.56 14.44 3.86
N GLU A 222 10.46 15.40 4.10
CA GLU A 222 11.85 15.34 3.66
C GLU A 222 12.66 14.25 4.39
N VAL A 223 12.33 13.96 5.66
CA VAL A 223 13.12 13.08 6.53
C VAL A 223 12.39 11.79 6.95
N LYS A 224 11.06 11.71 6.84
CA LYS A 224 10.27 10.59 7.37
C LYS A 224 10.71 9.23 6.84
N MET A 225 11.12 9.16 5.58
CA MET A 225 11.55 7.90 4.95
C MET A 225 12.86 7.37 5.53
N SER A 226 13.82 8.25 5.82
CA SER A 226 15.10 7.82 6.41
C SER A 226 14.88 7.31 7.84
N VAL A 227 14.04 7.99 8.61
CA VAL A 227 13.64 7.56 9.96
C VAL A 227 12.88 6.23 9.92
N TRP A 228 11.96 6.06 8.97
CA TRP A 228 11.22 4.82 8.77
C TRP A 228 12.16 3.64 8.47
N GLU A 229 13.10 3.82 7.55
CA GLU A 229 14.10 2.80 7.18
C GLU A 229 15.04 2.49 8.36
N ALA A 230 15.47 3.51 9.11
CA ALA A 230 16.29 3.33 10.31
C ALA A 230 15.58 2.50 11.39
N GLY A 231 14.30 2.78 11.68
CA GLY A 231 13.51 2.00 12.64
C GLY A 231 13.36 0.53 12.23
N GLN A 232 13.14 0.27 10.93
CA GLN A 232 13.08 -1.10 10.41
C GLN A 232 14.44 -1.80 10.48
N ARG A 233 15.53 -1.09 10.17
CA ARG A 233 16.89 -1.60 10.28
C ARG A 233 17.21 -2.03 11.72
N LEU A 234 16.98 -1.17 12.70
CA LEU A 234 17.17 -1.48 14.13
C LEU A 234 16.41 -2.74 14.54
N LYS A 235 15.14 -2.86 14.13
CA LYS A 235 14.32 -4.03 14.41
C LYS A 235 14.90 -5.31 13.81
N LEU A 236 15.34 -5.27 12.55
CA LEU A 236 15.89 -6.44 11.84
C LEU A 236 17.24 -6.86 12.42
N GLU A 237 18.12 -5.90 12.73
CA GLU A 237 19.44 -6.17 13.30
C GLU A 237 19.35 -6.76 14.71
N GLN A 238 18.41 -6.29 15.53
CA GLN A 238 18.27 -6.72 16.91
C GLN A 238 17.38 -7.97 17.07
N THR A 239 16.53 -8.28 16.08
CA THR A 239 15.57 -9.39 16.16
C THR A 239 15.82 -10.43 15.07
N ARG A 240 16.72 -11.37 15.35
CA ARG A 240 17.19 -12.40 14.40
C ARG A 240 16.06 -13.14 13.68
N TRP A 241 15.03 -13.60 14.39
CA TRP A 241 13.96 -14.36 13.76
C TRP A 241 13.12 -13.53 12.76
N ILE A 242 12.98 -12.21 12.96
CA ILE A 242 12.30 -11.31 12.01
C ILE A 242 13.18 -11.08 10.78
N SER A 243 14.49 -10.93 10.99
CA SER A 243 15.48 -10.84 9.91
C SER A 243 15.49 -12.10 9.04
N ASN A 244 15.53 -13.29 9.66
CA ASN A 244 15.43 -14.55 8.94
C ASN A 244 14.12 -14.67 8.18
N LEU A 245 13.00 -14.25 8.78
CA LEU A 245 11.69 -14.22 8.12
C LEU A 245 11.70 -13.32 6.87
N LEU A 246 12.33 -12.14 6.96
CA LEU A 246 12.48 -11.24 5.81
C LEU A 246 13.30 -11.88 4.69
N VAL A 247 14.43 -12.53 5.01
CA VAL A 247 15.25 -13.27 4.04
C VAL A 247 14.46 -14.42 3.40
N TYR A 248 13.68 -15.15 4.21
CA TYR A 248 12.85 -16.27 3.76
C TYR A 248 11.73 -15.84 2.78
N THR A 249 11.31 -14.56 2.78
CA THR A 249 10.39 -14.04 1.74
C THR A 249 10.94 -14.17 0.32
N GLY A 250 12.26 -14.39 0.17
CA GLY A 250 12.90 -14.72 -1.10
C GLY A 250 12.76 -13.58 -2.09
N LYS A 251 12.15 -13.85 -3.24
CA LYS A 251 11.93 -12.86 -4.31
C LYS A 251 10.52 -12.25 -4.29
N THR A 252 9.74 -12.49 -3.23
CA THR A 252 8.34 -12.02 -3.18
C THR A 252 8.30 -10.49 -3.09
N TYR A 253 7.39 -9.85 -3.83
CA TYR A 253 7.20 -8.40 -3.74
C TYR A 253 6.59 -8.04 -2.38
N ILE A 254 7.13 -7.00 -1.73
CA ILE A 254 6.65 -6.55 -0.42
C ILE A 254 5.89 -5.25 -0.59
N ALA A 255 4.62 -5.25 -0.21
CA ALA A 255 3.75 -4.08 -0.23
C ALA A 255 3.37 -3.67 1.20
N VAL A 256 3.46 -2.39 1.54
CA VAL A 256 3.12 -1.86 2.88
C VAL A 256 1.73 -1.23 2.84
N ALA A 257 0.80 -1.77 3.62
CA ALA A 257 -0.56 -1.29 3.73
C ALA A 257 -0.67 -0.08 4.68
N SER A 258 -0.30 1.09 4.16
CA SER A 258 -0.43 2.39 4.81
C SER A 258 -1.19 3.38 3.93
N GLN A 259 -1.89 4.33 4.56
CA GLN A 259 -2.55 5.43 3.86
C GLN A 259 -1.57 6.49 3.36
N ASP A 260 -0.39 6.57 3.97
CA ASP A 260 0.67 7.43 3.47
C ASP A 260 1.12 6.91 2.11
N LYS A 261 0.88 7.71 1.08
CA LYS A 261 1.17 7.36 -0.31
C LYS A 261 2.66 7.36 -0.61
N THR A 262 3.51 7.95 0.22
CA THR A 262 4.96 7.90 0.05
C THR A 262 5.47 6.51 0.41
N PHE A 263 5.25 6.05 1.64
CA PHE A 263 5.84 4.78 2.07
C PHE A 263 4.97 3.55 1.84
N GLY A 264 3.65 3.69 1.72
CA GLY A 264 2.72 2.59 1.54
C GLY A 264 2.03 2.56 0.19
N THR A 265 1.05 1.67 0.07
CA THR A 265 0.22 1.48 -1.12
C THR A 265 -0.93 2.49 -1.25
N GLY A 266 -1.12 3.38 -0.26
CA GLY A 266 -2.26 4.30 -0.17
C GLY A 266 -3.48 3.72 0.56
N TRP A 267 -3.45 2.43 0.90
CA TRP A 267 -4.60 1.73 1.48
C TRP A 267 -4.28 1.09 2.84
N ARG A 268 -5.25 1.19 3.77
CA ARG A 268 -5.19 0.45 5.05
C ARG A 268 -5.36 -1.05 4.81
N LYS A 269 -4.66 -1.87 5.60
CA LYS A 269 -4.71 -3.35 5.51
C LYS A 269 -6.10 -3.98 5.65
N ASN A 270 -7.08 -3.26 6.21
CA ASN A 270 -8.46 -3.73 6.38
C ASN A 270 -9.39 -3.44 5.20
N ARG A 271 -8.91 -2.73 4.18
CA ARG A 271 -9.64 -2.43 2.95
C ARG A 271 -9.40 -3.53 1.92
N ASP A 272 -10.43 -3.89 1.16
CA ASP A 272 -10.35 -4.94 0.14
C ASP A 272 -9.45 -4.48 -1.03
N GLU A 273 -9.45 -3.18 -1.30
CA GLU A 273 -8.61 -2.49 -2.27
C GLU A 273 -7.11 -2.68 -1.97
N ALA A 274 -6.74 -2.81 -0.69
CA ALA A 274 -5.34 -3.01 -0.30
C ALA A 274 -4.79 -4.35 -0.81
N ASN A 275 -5.64 -5.36 -1.05
CA ASN A 275 -5.23 -6.66 -1.61
C ASN A 275 -5.26 -6.68 -3.15
N LYS A 276 -5.52 -5.55 -3.80
CA LYS A 276 -5.71 -5.46 -5.24
C LYS A 276 -4.76 -4.37 -5.79
N PRO A 277 -3.60 -4.76 -6.32
CA PRO A 277 -2.57 -3.83 -6.81
C PRO A 277 -3.06 -2.81 -7.85
N ILE A 278 -4.15 -3.12 -8.55
CA ILE A 278 -4.80 -2.19 -9.48
C ILE A 278 -5.31 -0.91 -8.80
N PHE A 279 -5.68 -0.95 -7.52
CA PHE A 279 -6.19 0.21 -6.78
C PHE A 279 -5.10 1.00 -6.05
N TRP A 280 -3.88 0.46 -5.96
CA TRP A 280 -2.80 1.14 -5.26
C TRP A 280 -2.43 2.43 -5.98
N ASP A 281 -2.42 3.52 -5.22
CA ASP A 281 -2.09 4.88 -5.67
C ASP A 281 -0.93 5.48 -4.86
N GLY A 282 -0.30 4.69 -3.99
CA GLY A 282 0.95 5.01 -3.30
C GLY A 282 2.20 4.40 -3.95
N GLU A 283 3.35 5.01 -3.67
CA GLU A 283 4.66 4.66 -4.21
C GLU A 283 5.29 3.41 -3.58
N ASN A 284 4.78 2.97 -2.41
CA ASN A 284 5.26 1.81 -1.67
C ASN A 284 6.79 1.84 -1.37
N GLN A 285 7.35 3.02 -1.08
CA GLN A 285 8.78 3.16 -0.79
C GLN A 285 9.23 2.32 0.42
N GLY A 286 8.36 2.10 1.41
CA GLY A 286 8.64 1.24 2.56
C GLY A 286 8.78 -0.23 2.17
N GLY A 287 7.97 -0.71 1.21
CA GLY A 287 8.13 -2.05 0.64
C GLY A 287 9.45 -2.20 -0.11
N LYS A 288 9.82 -1.21 -0.92
CA LYS A 288 11.12 -1.15 -1.61
C LYS A 288 12.29 -1.12 -0.63
N ALA A 289 12.18 -0.36 0.46
CA ALA A 289 13.17 -0.33 1.54
C ALA A 289 13.31 -1.70 2.23
N LEU A 290 12.22 -2.40 2.52
CA LEU A 290 12.29 -3.78 3.08
C LEU A 290 12.96 -4.76 2.11
N MET A 291 12.69 -4.67 0.80
CA MET A 291 13.36 -5.50 -0.20
C MET A 291 14.86 -5.16 -0.32
N ARG A 292 15.24 -3.89 -0.17
CA ARG A 292 16.65 -3.47 -0.09
C ARG A 292 17.33 -4.03 1.16
N LEU A 293 16.71 -3.91 2.32
CA LEU A 293 17.21 -4.46 3.58
C LEU A 293 17.32 -5.99 3.50
N ARG A 294 16.34 -6.67 2.88
CA ARG A 294 16.41 -8.11 2.60
C ARG A 294 17.66 -8.48 1.84
N GLN A 295 17.98 -7.75 0.78
CA GLN A 295 19.18 -8.01 -0.03
C GLN A 295 20.46 -7.80 0.78
N GLN A 296 20.55 -6.71 1.55
CA GLN A 296 21.69 -6.44 2.43
C GLN A 296 21.90 -7.54 3.47
N ILE A 297 20.83 -7.94 4.15
CA ILE A 297 20.88 -8.97 5.19
C ILE A 297 21.26 -10.32 4.59
N LYS A 298 20.72 -10.66 3.41
CA LYS A 298 20.98 -11.93 2.73
C LYS A 298 22.46 -12.15 2.42
N GLU A 299 23.23 -11.10 2.16
CA GLU A 299 24.67 -11.18 1.90
C GLU A 299 25.46 -11.67 3.13
N THR A 300 25.02 -11.33 4.34
CA THR A 300 25.65 -11.72 5.60
C THR A 300 24.91 -12.82 6.35
N HIS A 301 23.76 -13.26 5.84
CA HIS A 301 22.88 -14.18 6.54
C HIS A 301 23.37 -15.62 6.44
N SER A 302 23.38 -16.29 7.60
CA SER A 302 23.58 -17.73 7.70
C SER A 302 22.57 -18.31 8.68
N TRP A 303 22.07 -19.49 8.33
CA TRP A 303 21.26 -20.30 9.25
C TRP A 303 22.15 -20.91 10.32
N SER A 304 21.70 -20.86 11.58
CA SER A 304 22.37 -21.54 12.70
C SER A 304 22.24 -23.06 12.61
N GLY A 305 21.25 -23.56 11.86
CA GLY A 305 21.00 -24.98 11.62
C GLY A 305 19.63 -25.22 10.96
N PRO A 306 19.32 -26.47 10.58
CA PRO A 306 18.09 -26.81 9.86
C PRO A 306 16.82 -26.57 10.68
N TYR A 307 16.92 -26.58 12.02
CA TYR A 307 15.78 -26.33 12.90
C TYR A 307 15.30 -24.87 12.84
N GLU A 308 16.22 -23.91 12.77
CA GLU A 308 15.89 -22.48 12.67
C GLU A 308 15.17 -22.20 11.34
N GLU A 309 15.65 -22.79 10.25
CA GLU A 309 15.01 -22.64 8.93
C GLU A 309 13.59 -23.24 8.93
N GLN A 310 13.41 -24.44 9.48
CA GLN A 310 12.09 -25.08 9.60
C GLN A 310 11.11 -24.27 10.48
N GLU A 311 11.59 -23.69 11.58
CA GLU A 311 10.76 -22.83 12.42
C GLU A 311 10.31 -21.58 11.67
N ILE A 312 11.22 -20.94 10.92
CA ILE A 312 10.90 -19.77 10.11
C ILE A 312 9.96 -20.14 8.97
N GLU A 313 10.15 -21.28 8.29
CA GLU A 313 9.22 -21.78 7.28
C GLU A 313 7.81 -21.97 7.84
N LYS A 314 7.69 -22.60 9.02
CA LYS A 314 6.39 -22.78 9.68
C LYS A 314 5.72 -21.44 9.96
N ARG A 315 6.44 -20.49 10.56
CA ARG A 315 5.94 -19.13 10.84
C ARG A 315 5.56 -18.40 9.55
N TYR A 316 6.38 -18.50 8.51
CA TYR A 316 6.11 -17.91 7.20
C TYR A 316 4.80 -18.43 6.62
N ASN A 317 4.57 -19.74 6.67
CA ASN A 317 3.33 -20.36 6.17
C ASN A 317 2.09 -19.93 6.98
N GLU A 318 2.21 -19.80 8.31
CA GLU A 318 1.15 -19.26 9.16
C GLU A 318 0.84 -17.79 8.82
N LEU A 319 1.87 -16.93 8.69
CA LEU A 319 1.71 -15.53 8.33
C LEU A 319 1.13 -15.36 6.94
N LYS A 320 1.58 -16.14 5.96
CA LYS A 320 1.05 -16.16 4.59
C LYS A 320 -0.43 -16.50 4.58
N LYS A 321 -0.87 -17.41 5.45
CA LYS A 321 -2.26 -17.86 5.56
C LYS A 321 -3.17 -16.87 6.31
N TYR A 322 -2.68 -16.25 7.39
CA TYR A 322 -3.54 -15.51 8.32
C TYR A 322 -3.27 -14.00 8.40
N VAL A 323 -2.06 -13.54 8.04
CA VAL A 323 -1.63 -12.16 8.24
C VAL A 323 -1.41 -11.41 6.94
N TRP A 324 -0.70 -11.96 5.95
CA TRP A 324 -0.34 -11.25 4.72
C TRP A 324 -1.39 -11.33 3.60
N ARG A 325 -2.39 -12.19 3.72
CA ARG A 325 -3.53 -12.26 2.78
C ARG A 325 -4.85 -12.28 3.53
N ARG A 326 -5.60 -11.16 3.50
CA ARG A 326 -7.05 -11.23 3.73
C ARG A 326 -7.67 -11.81 2.47
N ILE A 327 -7.74 -13.12 2.40
CA ILE A 327 -8.59 -13.75 1.40
C ILE A 327 -10.02 -13.54 1.87
N ASP A 328 -10.77 -12.78 1.08
CA ASP A 328 -12.24 -12.68 0.98
C ASP A 328 -13.03 -13.30 2.15
N PRO A 329 -13.84 -12.53 2.91
CA PRO A 329 -14.68 -13.04 4.00
C PRO A 329 -15.51 -14.28 3.63
N THR A 330 -15.83 -14.48 2.35
CA THR A 330 -16.55 -15.67 1.86
C THR A 330 -15.77 -16.98 2.04
N ARG A 331 -14.43 -16.98 2.07
CA ARG A 331 -13.65 -18.20 2.37
C ARG A 331 -13.67 -18.58 3.86
N ARG A 332 -14.03 -17.68 4.78
CA ARG A 332 -14.33 -18.06 6.18
C ARG A 332 -15.59 -18.91 6.29
N LEU A 333 -16.55 -18.75 5.38
CA LEU A 333 -17.82 -19.47 5.44
C LEU A 333 -17.67 -20.98 5.15
N GLY A 334 -16.60 -21.38 4.46
CA GLY A 334 -16.27 -22.79 4.20
C GLY A 334 -15.74 -23.55 5.42
N LEU A 335 -15.30 -22.84 6.48
CA LEU A 335 -14.79 -23.44 7.72
C LEU A 335 -15.83 -23.47 8.85
N LEU A 336 -17.03 -22.92 8.64
CA LEU A 336 -18.15 -22.98 9.60
C LEU A 336 -19.26 -23.98 9.21
N ARG A 337 -19.17 -24.67 8.06
CA ARG A 337 -20.01 -25.85 7.77
C ARG A 337 -19.31 -27.13 8.24
N GLY A 338 -19.14 -27.23 9.54
CA GLY A 338 -18.57 -28.40 10.20
C GLY A 338 -19.10 -28.59 11.62
N ARG A 339 -20.33 -28.16 11.90
CA ARG A 339 -21.06 -28.58 13.12
C ARG A 339 -22.55 -28.51 12.87
N GLY A 340 -23.20 -29.65 13.05
CA GLY A 340 -24.49 -29.98 12.46
C GLY A 340 -25.67 -29.11 12.89
N ARG A 341 -26.57 -28.89 11.94
CA ARG A 341 -28.01 -28.77 12.18
C ARG A 341 -28.73 -29.43 11.03
N GLY A 342 -28.90 -30.76 11.14
CA GLY A 342 -29.93 -31.47 10.40
C GLY A 342 -31.27 -31.18 11.06
N PHE A 343 -31.99 -30.17 10.56
CA PHE A 343 -33.43 -30.05 10.78
C PHE A 343 -34.14 -30.77 9.63
N GLY A 344 -34.46 -32.03 9.84
CA GLY A 344 -35.37 -32.83 9.02
C GLY A 344 -36.76 -32.82 9.64
N ARG A 345 -37.77 -32.61 8.80
CA ARG A 345 -39.18 -32.31 9.11
C ARG A 345 -39.98 -33.46 9.74
N ARG A 346 -40.97 -33.06 10.55
CA ARG A 346 -42.36 -33.58 10.75
C ARG A 346 -42.70 -35.02 10.31
N GLY A 347 -43.31 -35.76 11.23
CA GLY A 347 -44.24 -36.87 10.94
C GLY A 347 -44.94 -37.36 12.21
N ALA A 348 -46.27 -37.40 12.20
CA ALA A 348 -47.16 -37.73 13.32
C ALA A 348 -47.33 -39.25 13.54
N TYR A 349 -48.08 -39.57 14.61
CA TYR A 349 -48.73 -40.85 14.99
C TYR A 349 -48.00 -41.79 15.97
N GLY A 350 -48.63 -41.96 17.14
CA GLY A 350 -48.97 -43.30 17.64
C GLY A 350 -48.31 -43.78 18.93
N GLY A 351 -49.07 -43.77 20.02
CA GLY A 351 -49.20 -44.96 20.88
C GLY A 351 -48.49 -44.98 22.25
N ARG A 352 -49.34 -45.04 23.30
CA ARG A 352 -49.27 -45.85 24.55
C ARG A 352 -47.89 -46.02 25.23
N GLY A 353 -47.71 -45.83 26.54
CA GLY A 353 -48.63 -45.73 27.66
C GLY A 353 -47.88 -46.09 28.96
N TYR A 354 -48.55 -45.82 30.08
CA TYR A 354 -48.33 -46.32 31.45
C TYR A 354 -47.16 -45.79 32.28
N GLY A 355 -47.51 -45.25 33.45
CA GLY A 355 -46.59 -44.95 34.56
C GLY A 355 -47.03 -43.73 35.39
N ALA A 356 -48.12 -43.88 36.13
CA ALA A 356 -48.71 -42.86 37.01
C ALA A 356 -48.00 -42.83 38.41
N PRO A 357 -48.50 -42.14 39.46
CA PRO A 357 -47.84 -40.97 40.03
C PRO A 357 -47.66 -41.02 41.57
N SER A 358 -46.88 -40.11 42.16
CA SER A 358 -47.11 -39.58 43.52
C SER A 358 -46.23 -38.34 43.72
N ALA A 359 -46.72 -37.14 44.00
CA ALA A 359 -47.60 -36.61 45.05
C ALA A 359 -46.82 -36.11 46.28
N PHE A 360 -47.13 -34.86 46.64
CA PHE A 360 -46.94 -34.15 47.91
C PHE A 360 -45.57 -33.51 48.26
N ALA A 361 -45.62 -32.17 48.35
CA ALA A 361 -44.79 -31.30 49.18
C ALA A 361 -45.29 -31.34 50.66
N PRO A 362 -44.92 -30.44 51.62
CA PRO A 362 -43.77 -29.54 51.82
C PRO A 362 -43.20 -29.62 53.28
N SER A 363 -42.43 -28.59 53.70
CA SER A 363 -42.01 -28.15 55.06
C SER A 363 -40.61 -28.60 55.51
N MET A 364 -39.63 -27.70 55.74
CA MET A 364 -39.41 -26.61 56.72
C MET A 364 -38.62 -27.04 57.97
N ARG A 365 -37.49 -26.32 58.20
CA ARG A 365 -36.65 -26.20 59.42
C ARG A 365 -35.77 -27.43 59.74
N HIS A 366 -34.49 -27.30 60.11
CA HIS A 366 -33.76 -26.23 60.80
C HIS A 366 -32.39 -25.95 60.18
#